data_AF-A0ABD2A966-F1
#
_entry.id   AF-A0ABD2A966-F1
#
_cell.length_a   1.000
_cell.length_b   1.000
_cell.length_c   1.000
_cell.angle_alpha   90.00
_cell.angle_beta   90.00
_cell.angle_gamma   90.00
#
_symmetry.space_group_name_H-M   'P 1'
#
loop_
_entity.id
_entity.type
_entity.pdbx_description
1 polymer ?
#
loop_
_entity_poly.entity_id
_entity_poly.type
_entity_poly.pdbx_seq_one_letter_code
_entity_poly.pdbx_strand_id
1 'polypeptide(L)'
;MFRYIPIFKGCNRQVEYVDKRHCSLPSVPDDILRYSRSLEELLLDANHIRELPKNFFRLQRLRKLGLSDNEIGRLPPDIQNFENLVELDVSRNGERNMISRHACVYFSPNSPN
;
A
#
# COMPACT_ATOMS: atom_id res chain seq x y z
N MET A 1 -14.32 -4.96 28.31
CA MET A 1 -14.18 -6.30 27.74
C MET A 1 -12.96 -6.24 26.82
N PHE A 2 -11.88 -6.97 27.16
CA PHE A 2 -10.55 -7.12 26.49
C PHE A 2 -9.79 -5.80 26.15
N ARG A 3 -8.75 -5.31 26.85
CA ARG A 3 -7.50 -5.82 27.46
C ARG A 3 -6.40 -6.14 26.41
N TYR A 4 -5.28 -5.39 26.48
CA TYR A 4 -3.87 -5.59 26.03
C TYR A 4 -3.30 -4.28 25.42
N ILE A 5 -2.74 -3.33 26.19
CA ILE A 5 -1.53 -3.24 27.05
C ILE A 5 -0.33 -2.58 26.28
N PRO A 6 0.34 -1.56 26.88
CA PRO A 6 1.18 -0.55 26.20
C PRO A 6 2.68 -0.64 26.54
N ILE A 7 3.64 -0.27 25.67
CA ILE A 7 4.98 0.16 26.13
C ILE A 7 5.76 1.01 25.10
N PHE A 8 6.38 2.08 25.59
CA PHE A 8 7.28 3.04 24.95
C PHE A 8 8.38 2.44 24.03
N LYS A 9 8.56 3.06 22.85
CA LYS A 9 9.85 3.40 22.21
C LYS A 9 9.56 4.62 21.31
N GLY A 10 9.87 5.84 21.73
CA GLY A 10 11.22 6.39 21.58
C GLY A 10 11.27 7.24 20.30
N CYS A 11 11.10 8.55 20.45
CA CYS A 11 11.40 9.61 19.47
C CYS A 11 10.64 9.61 18.12
N ASN A 12 9.58 10.42 18.06
CA ASN A 12 9.35 11.48 17.04
C ASN A 12 9.56 11.13 15.54
N ARG A 13 8.48 10.93 14.78
CA ARG A 13 7.81 11.96 13.93
C ARG A 13 6.83 11.34 12.92
N GLN A 14 5.56 11.73 13.09
CA GLN A 14 4.60 12.15 12.06
C GLN A 14 4.39 11.26 10.81
N VAL A 15 3.14 10.79 10.73
CA VAL A 15 2.41 10.14 9.63
C VAL A 15 2.72 8.66 9.43
N GLU A 16 1.98 7.86 10.22
CA GLU A 16 1.82 6.41 10.11
C GLU A 16 0.81 6.04 9.01
N TYR A 17 -0.12 6.94 8.68
CA TYR A 17 -1.28 6.70 7.83
C TYR A 17 -1.51 7.86 6.86
N VAL A 18 -1.64 7.56 5.56
CA VAL A 18 -2.00 8.52 4.52
C VAL A 18 -3.27 8.08 3.82
N ASP A 19 -4.30 8.91 3.89
CA ASP A 19 -5.54 8.76 3.15
C ASP A 19 -5.58 9.73 1.97
N LYS A 20 -5.58 9.17 0.76
CA LYS A 20 -5.69 9.90 -0.50
C LYS A 20 -6.75 9.26 -1.39
N ARG A 21 -7.79 8.70 -0.79
CA ARG A 21 -8.94 8.15 -1.53
C ARG A 21 -9.71 9.25 -2.25
N HIS A 22 -10.32 8.93 -3.40
CA HIS A 22 -11.15 9.87 -4.17
C HIS A 22 -10.46 11.21 -4.52
N CYS A 23 -9.14 11.20 -4.70
CA CYS A 23 -8.37 12.39 -5.04
C CYS A 23 -8.19 12.57 -6.56
N SER A 24 -8.82 11.71 -7.38
CA SER A 24 -8.69 11.68 -8.84
C SER A 24 -7.22 11.71 -9.31
N LEU A 25 -6.33 11.06 -8.56
CA LEU A 25 -4.90 11.09 -8.83
C LEU A 25 -4.58 10.24 -10.06
N PRO A 26 -3.94 10.80 -11.11
CA PRO A 26 -3.51 10.02 -12.27
C PRO A 26 -2.30 9.11 -11.97
N SER A 27 -1.54 9.43 -10.92
CA SER A 27 -0.38 8.69 -10.44
C SER A 27 -0.15 8.97 -8.96
N VAL A 28 0.68 8.14 -8.32
CA VAL A 28 1.08 8.36 -6.93
C VAL A 28 2.01 9.58 -6.85
N PRO A 29 1.66 10.64 -6.09
CA PRO A 29 2.49 11.84 -5.98
C PRO A 29 3.79 11.57 -5.20
N ASP A 30 4.89 12.18 -5.64
CA ASP A 30 6.21 12.08 -4.99
C ASP A 30 6.22 12.57 -3.53
N ASP A 31 5.25 13.40 -3.12
CA ASP A 31 5.13 13.83 -1.73
C ASP A 31 4.89 12.66 -0.76
N ILE A 32 4.29 11.55 -1.21
CA ILE A 32 4.13 10.34 -0.40
C ILE A 32 5.50 9.70 -0.09
N LEU A 33 6.49 9.87 -0.99
CA LEU A 33 7.84 9.34 -0.81
C LEU A 33 8.60 10.02 0.35
N ARG A 34 8.19 11.24 0.73
CA ARG A 34 8.74 11.94 1.91
C ARG A 34 8.50 11.14 3.20
N TYR A 35 7.46 10.32 3.22
CA TYR A 35 7.08 9.46 4.36
C TYR A 35 7.64 8.04 4.26
N SER A 36 8.57 7.76 3.34
CA SER A 36 9.12 6.40 3.12
C SER A 36 9.68 5.69 4.35
N ARG A 37 10.10 6.42 5.38
CA ARG A 37 10.65 5.85 6.61
C ARG A 37 9.63 5.69 7.74
N SER A 38 8.45 6.28 7.63
CA SER A 38 7.43 6.35 8.69
C SER A 38 6.06 5.81 8.28
N LEU A 39 5.75 5.75 6.98
CA LEU A 39 4.44 5.36 6.47
C LEU A 39 4.19 3.87 6.65
N GLU A 40 3.13 3.53 7.39
CA GLU A 40 2.69 2.15 7.62
C GLU A 40 1.42 1.82 6.81
N GLU A 41 0.53 2.78 6.64
CA GLU A 41 -0.75 2.57 5.95
C GLU A 41 -0.96 3.63 4.87
N LEU A 42 -1.29 3.19 3.66
CA LEU A 42 -1.54 4.06 2.52
C LEU A 42 -2.81 3.63 1.80
N LEU A 43 -3.80 4.51 1.81
CA LEU A 43 -5.06 4.31 1.10
C LEU A 43 -5.12 5.23 -0.11
N LEU A 44 -5.11 4.63 -1.29
CA LEU A 44 -5.18 5.28 -2.60
C LEU A 44 -6.38 4.76 -3.40
N ASP A 45 -7.40 4.26 -2.72
CA ASP A 45 -8.61 3.72 -3.35
C ASP A 45 -9.38 4.79 -4.14
N ALA A 46 -10.08 4.36 -5.19
CA ALA A 46 -10.89 5.21 -6.06
C ALA A 46 -10.10 6.41 -6.64
N ASN A 47 -8.96 6.11 -7.26
CA ASN A 47 -8.17 7.07 -8.02
C ASN A 47 -8.02 6.59 -9.48
N HIS A 48 -7.26 7.31 -10.30
CA HIS A 48 -7.02 6.96 -11.71
C HIS A 48 -5.57 6.49 -11.91
N ILE A 49 -5.00 5.81 -10.91
CA ILE A 49 -3.60 5.39 -10.93
C ILE A 49 -3.46 4.24 -11.91
N ARG A 50 -2.62 4.41 -12.94
CA ARG A 50 -2.35 3.37 -13.95
C ARG A 50 -1.13 2.53 -13.65
N GLU A 51 -0.14 3.14 -12.99
CA GLU A 51 1.13 2.52 -12.63
C GLU A 51 1.66 3.07 -11.32
N LEU A 52 2.41 2.23 -10.60
CA LEU A 52 3.12 2.62 -9.39
C LEU A 52 4.56 2.99 -9.76
N PRO A 53 5.08 4.17 -9.35
CA PRO A 53 6.43 4.57 -9.70
C PRO A 53 7.47 3.69 -8.99
N LYS A 54 8.65 3.48 -9.59
CA LYS A 54 9.72 2.65 -8.98
C LYS A 54 10.15 3.11 -7.58
N ASN A 55 10.06 4.41 -7.31
CA ASN A 55 10.41 4.96 -6.00
C ASN A 55 9.39 4.57 -4.91
N PHE A 56 8.18 4.16 -5.30
CA PHE A 56 7.13 3.73 -4.38
C PHE A 56 7.51 2.48 -3.59
N PHE A 57 8.33 1.61 -4.17
CA PHE A 57 8.84 0.39 -3.53
C PHE A 57 9.90 0.66 -2.45
N ARG A 58 10.20 1.94 -2.14
CA ARG A 58 11.06 2.36 -1.04
C ARG A 58 10.33 2.49 0.31
N LEU A 59 8.99 2.38 0.34
CA LEU A 59 8.21 2.45 1.58
C LEU A 59 8.35 1.14 2.36
N GLN A 60 9.53 0.89 2.94
CA GLN A 60 9.84 -0.40 3.60
C GLN A 60 9.01 -0.66 4.86
N ARG A 61 8.44 0.39 5.48
CA ARG A 61 7.55 0.26 6.64
C ARG A 61 6.08 0.06 6.30
N LEU A 62 5.72 0.08 5.01
CA LEU A 62 4.33 -0.03 4.60
C LEU A 62 3.80 -1.44 4.91
N ARG A 63 2.73 -1.49 5.69
CA ARG A 63 2.02 -2.70 6.14
C ARG A 63 0.71 -2.89 5.41
N LYS A 64 0.03 -1.78 5.05
CA LYS A 64 -1.25 -1.80 4.36
C LYS A 64 -1.25 -0.86 3.17
N LEU A 65 -1.62 -1.38 2.01
CA LEU A 65 -1.73 -0.63 0.77
C LEU A 65 -3.10 -0.88 0.12
N GLY A 66 -3.95 0.14 0.13
CA GLY A 66 -5.21 0.18 -0.60
C GLY A 66 -5.04 0.84 -1.95
N LEU A 67 -5.32 0.11 -3.01
CA LEU A 67 -5.29 0.58 -4.40
C LEU A 67 -6.56 0.16 -5.12
N SER A 68 -7.66 -0.06 -4.39
CA SER A 68 -8.90 -0.52 -4.98
C SER A 68 -9.50 0.53 -5.91
N ASP A 69 -10.21 0.09 -6.95
CA ASP A 69 -10.92 0.98 -7.87
C ASP A 69 -9.99 2.01 -8.56
N ASN A 70 -8.85 1.52 -9.06
CA ASN A 70 -7.88 2.23 -9.88
C ASN A 70 -7.77 1.60 -11.29
N GLU A 71 -6.87 2.14 -12.12
CA GLU A 71 -6.63 1.66 -13.49
C GLU A 71 -5.33 0.84 -13.60
N ILE A 72 -4.89 0.21 -12.50
CA ILE A 72 -3.61 -0.52 -12.46
C ILE A 72 -3.69 -1.77 -13.33
N GLY A 73 -3.04 -1.74 -14.50
CA GLY A 73 -3.07 -2.87 -15.44
C GLY A 73 -2.21 -4.05 -15.02
N ARG A 74 -1.02 -3.79 -14.44
CA ARG A 74 -0.10 -4.81 -13.93
C ARG A 74 0.68 -4.26 -12.74
N LEU A 75 0.80 -5.07 -11.69
CA LEU A 75 1.77 -4.80 -10.62
C LEU A 75 3.17 -5.20 -11.11
N PRO A 76 4.17 -4.31 -11.00
CA PRO A 76 5.54 -4.65 -11.33
C PRO A 76 6.11 -5.67 -10.32
N PRO A 77 7.13 -6.45 -10.71
CA PRO A 77 7.77 -7.43 -9.81
C PRO A 77 8.40 -6.79 -8.58
N ASP A 78 8.72 -5.50 -8.64
CA ASP A 78 9.25 -4.70 -7.53
C ASP A 78 8.29 -4.60 -6.32
N ILE A 79 7.02 -5.01 -6.45
CA ILE A 79 6.08 -5.13 -5.31
C ILE A 79 6.63 -6.04 -4.20
N GLN A 80 7.49 -6.99 -4.55
CA GLN A 80 8.17 -7.88 -3.59
C GLN A 80 9.15 -7.14 -2.68
N ASN A 81 9.56 -5.93 -3.03
CA ASN A 81 10.49 -5.13 -2.23
C ASN A 81 9.84 -4.54 -0.97
N PHE A 82 8.51 -4.67 -0.81
CA PHE A 82 7.83 -4.33 0.42
C PHE A 82 8.00 -5.43 1.48
N GLU A 83 9.06 -5.32 2.29
CA GLU A 83 9.41 -6.31 3.30
C GLU A 83 8.37 -6.46 4.42
N ASN A 84 7.62 -5.40 4.74
CA ASN A 84 6.67 -5.39 5.86
C ASN A 84 5.20 -5.33 5.42
N LEU A 85 4.91 -5.46 4.12
CA LEU A 85 3.54 -5.42 3.63
C LEU A 85 2.80 -6.66 4.10
N VAL A 86 1.61 -6.46 4.64
CA VAL A 86 0.72 -7.52 5.15
C VAL A 86 -0.53 -7.57 4.30
N GLU A 87 -1.06 -6.41 3.92
CA GLU A 87 -2.30 -6.27 3.17
C GLU A 87 -2.08 -5.43 1.91
N LEU A 88 -2.33 -6.04 0.75
CA LEU A 88 -2.44 -5.34 -0.54
C LEU A 88 -3.85 -5.56 -1.10
N ASP A 89 -4.60 -4.47 -1.25
CA ASP A 89 -5.89 -4.49 -1.92
C ASP A 89 -5.77 -3.82 -3.29
N VAL A 90 -6.01 -4.59 -4.34
CA VAL A 90 -6.00 -4.15 -5.75
C VAL A 90 -7.30 -4.52 -6.43
N SER A 91 -8.37 -4.63 -5.64
CA SER A 91 -9.70 -4.98 -6.11
C SER A 91 -10.18 -3.95 -7.14
N ARG A 92 -10.85 -4.41 -8.20
CA ARG A 92 -11.39 -3.54 -9.27
C ARG A 92 -10.32 -2.73 -10.04
N ASN A 93 -9.08 -3.20 -10.08
CA ASN A 93 -8.05 -2.64 -10.95
C ASN A 93 -8.02 -3.31 -12.32
N GLY A 94 -8.18 -2.52 -13.37
CA GLY A 94 -8.00 -2.92 -14.78
C GLY A 94 -8.92 -4.06 -15.21
N GLU A 95 -10.01 -3.73 -15.90
CA GLU A 95 -11.07 -4.63 -16.40
C GLU A 95 -10.63 -5.77 -17.36
N ARG A 96 -9.36 -6.18 -17.39
CA ARG A 96 -8.85 -7.13 -18.39
C ARG A 96 -8.08 -8.33 -17.87
N ASN A 97 -7.97 -8.56 -16.56
CA ASN A 97 -7.51 -9.86 -16.09
C ASN A 97 -8.62 -10.61 -15.37
N MET A 98 -9.12 -11.63 -16.06
CA MET A 98 -10.18 -12.59 -15.72
C MET A 98 -9.88 -13.47 -14.48
N ILE A 99 -9.12 -12.98 -13.50
CA ILE A 99 -8.84 -13.73 -12.28
C ILE A 99 -9.12 -12.89 -11.04
N SER A 100 -10.12 -13.36 -10.31
CA SER A 100 -10.47 -13.01 -8.94
C SER A 100 -11.37 -11.80 -8.74
N ARG A 101 -12.65 -12.09 -8.46
CA ARG A 101 -13.64 -11.16 -7.89
C ARG A 101 -13.31 -10.75 -6.43
N HIS A 102 -12.12 -11.12 -5.93
CA HIS A 102 -11.59 -10.82 -4.59
C HIS A 102 -10.05 -10.75 -4.69
N ALA A 103 -9.49 -9.64 -5.18
CA ALA A 103 -8.03 -9.50 -5.33
C ALA A 103 -7.43 -8.80 -4.10
N CYS A 104 -7.62 -9.39 -2.92
CA CYS A 104 -6.81 -9.09 -1.74
C CYS A 104 -5.63 -10.06 -1.72
N VAL A 105 -4.41 -9.54 -1.87
CA VAL A 105 -3.19 -10.35 -1.75
C VAL A 105 -2.67 -10.17 -0.33
N TYR A 106 -2.76 -11.23 0.47
CA TYR A 106 -2.14 -11.28 1.79
C TYR A 106 -0.66 -11.62 1.62
N PHE A 107 0.20 -10.67 1.97
CA PHE A 107 1.63 -10.91 2.05
C PHE A 107 1.90 -11.54 3.42
N SER A 108 2.20 -12.84 3.43
CA SER A 108 2.64 -13.50 4.67
C SER A 108 4.10 -13.13 4.92
N PRO A 109 4.44 -12.51 6.07
CA PRO A 109 5.82 -12.12 6.38
C PRO A 109 6.77 -13.32 6.58
N ASN A 110 6.27 -14.56 6.48
CA ASN A 110 7.00 -15.80 6.69
C ASN A 110 7.04 -16.72 5.45
N SER A 111 6.72 -16.24 4.24
CA SER A 111 6.97 -17.07 3.05
C SER A 111 8.45 -16.97 2.68
N PRO A 112 9.26 -18.03 2.87
CA PRO A 112 10.58 -18.06 2.27
C PRO A 112 10.37 -18.10 0.75
N ASN A 113 11.18 -17.30 0.05
CA ASN A 113 11.34 -17.39 -1.41
C ASN A 113 11.75 -18.82 -1.81
#